data_AF-A0A8C6F0N8-F1
#
_entry.id   AF-A0A8C6F0N8-F1
#
_cell.length_a   1.000
_cell.length_b   1.000
_cell.length_c   1.000
_cell.angle_alpha   90.00
_cell.angle_beta   90.00
_cell.angle_gamma   90.00
#
_symmetry.space_group_name_H-M   'P 1'
#
loop_
_entity.id
_entity.type
_entity.pdbx_description
1 polymer ?
#
loop_
_entity_poly.entity_id
_entity_poly.type
_entity_poly.pdbx_seq_one_letter_code
_entity_poly.pdbx_strand_id
1 'polypeptide(L)' 'MAGMLKKTTGLMGLWVCKSPHKRLKILYTKILYVLGQILKNAENELSLVRKMVEWKPWESSVEEPPANQWNIIK' A
#
# COMPACT_ATOMS: atom_id res chain seq x y z
N MET A 1 -18.28 7.99 -35.91
CA MET A 1 -17.37 7.08 -36.64
C MET A 1 -17.32 5.75 -35.88
N ALA A 2 -18.05 4.74 -36.34
CA ALA A 2 -18.05 3.42 -35.69
C ALA A 2 -16.67 2.77 -35.89
N GLY A 3 -15.88 2.67 -34.83
CA GLY A 3 -14.53 2.13 -34.89
C GLY A 3 -14.52 0.64 -35.27
N MET A 4 -13.48 0.23 -35.99
CA MET A 4 -13.23 -1.17 -36.37
C MET A 4 -13.05 -2.03 -35.11
N LEU A 5 -14.03 -2.86 -34.77
CA LEU A 5 -13.94 -3.80 -33.65
C LEU A 5 -13.20 -5.06 -34.09
N LYS A 6 -12.10 -5.40 -33.40
CA LYS A 6 -11.40 -6.67 -33.61
C LYS A 6 -12.34 -7.84 -33.26
N LYS A 7 -12.44 -8.82 -34.16
CA LYS A 7 -13.27 -10.03 -33.98
C LYS A 7 -12.54 -11.10 -33.18
N THR A 8 -11.26 -11.33 -33.48
CA THR A 8 -10.39 -12.30 -32.80
C THR A 8 -8.99 -11.70 -32.62
N THR A 9 -8.23 -12.24 -31.67
CA THR A 9 -6.84 -11.83 -31.39
C THR A 9 -5.82 -12.64 -32.20
N GLY A 10 -6.21 -13.79 -32.77
CA GLY A 10 -5.32 -14.73 -33.45
C GLY A 10 -4.40 -15.53 -32.52
N LEU A 11 -4.55 -15.36 -31.20
CA LEU A 11 -3.75 -16.02 -30.17
C LEU A 11 -4.63 -16.99 -29.37
N MET A 12 -4.19 -18.23 -29.17
CA MET A 12 -4.93 -19.20 -28.36
C MET A 12 -5.08 -18.70 -26.92
N GLY A 13 -6.28 -18.82 -26.37
CA GLY A 13 -6.59 -18.47 -24.98
C GLY A 13 -6.73 -16.96 -24.68
N LEU A 14 -6.49 -16.06 -25.65
CA LEU A 14 -6.61 -14.62 -25.44
C LEU A 14 -7.85 -14.03 -26.09
N TRP A 15 -8.84 -13.68 -25.28
CA TRP A 15 -10.08 -13.06 -25.77
C TRP A 15 -9.92 -11.57 -26.06
N VAL A 16 -10.67 -11.05 -27.05
CA VAL A 16 -10.69 -9.61 -27.37
C VAL A 16 -11.34 -8.84 -26.20
N CYS A 17 -10.66 -7.80 -25.72
CA CYS A 17 -11.21 -6.92 -24.68
C CYS A 17 -12.30 -6.01 -25.27
N LYS A 18 -13.50 -6.03 -24.69
CA LYS A 18 -14.66 -5.21 -25.13
C LYS A 18 -14.46 -3.70 -25.00
N SER A 19 -13.64 -3.26 -24.04
CA SER A 19 -13.41 -1.83 -23.75
C SER A 19 -11.98 -1.60 -23.25
N PRO A 20 -10.97 -1.69 -24.14
CA PRO A 20 -9.56 -1.67 -23.75
C PRO A 20 -9.18 -0.36 -23.06
N HIS A 21 -9.66 0.79 -23.55
CA HIS A 21 -9.34 2.10 -22.96
C HIS A 21 -9.87 2.27 -21.53
N LYS A 22 -11.08 1.79 -21.23
CA LYS A 22 -11.61 1.83 -19.86
C LYS A 22 -10.75 0.98 -18.92
N ARG A 23 -10.40 -0.23 -19.37
CA ARG A 23 -9.56 -1.15 -18.59
C ARG A 23 -8.17 -0.57 -18.35
N LEU A 24 -7.55 -0.01 -19.39
CA LEU A 24 -6.24 0.66 -19.29
C LEU A 24 -6.30 1.86 -18.34
N LYS A 25 -7.32 2.73 -18.47
CA LYS A 25 -7.49 3.88 -17.58
C LYS A 25 -7.53 3.46 -16.12
N ILE A 26 -8.31 2.43 -15.78
CA ILE A 26 -8.39 1.88 -14.42
C ILE A 26 -7.03 1.38 -13.93
N LEU A 27 -6.27 0.67 -14.79
CA LEU A 27 -4.96 0.16 -14.43
C LEU A 27 -3.98 1.31 -14.15
N TYR A 28 -3.92 2.31 -15.03
CA TYR A 28 -3.07 3.47 -14.82
C TYR A 28 -3.44 4.25 -13.56
N THR A 29 -4.73 4.47 -13.28
CA THR A 29 -5.14 5.14 -12.05
C THR A 29 -4.77 4.35 -10.80
N LYS A 30 -4.84 3.02 -10.84
CA LYS A 30 -4.40 2.16 -9.73
C LYS A 30 -2.90 2.26 -9.50
N ILE A 31 -2.09 2.22 -10.57
CA ILE A 31 -0.64 2.35 -10.47
C ILE A 31 -0.26 3.71 -9.86
N LEU A 32 -0.86 4.80 -10.34
CA LEU A 32 -0.62 6.14 -9.81
C LEU A 32 -1.03 6.26 -8.34
N TYR A 33 -2.16 5.67 -7.96
CA TYR A 33 -2.62 5.66 -6.57
C TYR A 33 -1.63 4.93 -5.65
N VAL A 34 -1.18 3.74 -6.05
CA VAL A 34 -0.22 2.94 -5.27
C VAL A 34 1.11 3.67 -5.13
N LEU A 35 1.61 4.30 -6.19
CA LEU A 35 2.83 5.11 -6.13
C LEU A 35 2.71 6.25 -5.10
N GLY A 36 1.58 6.96 -5.09
CA GLY A 36 1.34 8.01 -4.10
C GLY A 36 1.30 7.49 -2.66
N GLN A 37 0.70 6.31 -2.44
CA GLN A 37 0.67 5.68 -1.10
C GLN A 37 2.07 5.28 -0.62
N ILE A 38 2.90 4.72 -1.50
CA ILE A 38 4.28 4.32 -1.14
C ILE A 38 5.10 5.53 -0.73
N LEU A 39 5.02 6.64 -1.47
CA LEU A 39 5.73 7.87 -1.12
C LEU A 39 5.29 8.42 0.23
N LYS A 40 3.98 8.49 0.49
CA LYS A 40 3.45 8.91 1.78
C LYS A 40 3.90 8.00 2.92
N ASN A 41 3.91 6.69 2.70
CA ASN A 41 4.38 5.74 3.70
C ASN A 41 5.87 5.95 4.01
N ALA A 42 6.70 6.12 2.98
CA ALA A 42 8.13 6.40 3.14
C ALA A 42 8.38 7.70 3.92
N GLU A 43 7.62 8.77 3.65
CA GLU A 43 7.70 10.03 4.42
C GLU A 43 7.33 9.82 5.89
N ASN A 44 6.26 9.08 6.17
CA ASN A 44 5.85 8.76 7.53
C ASN A 44 6.93 7.95 8.26
N GLU A 45 7.48 6.92 7.63
CA GLU A 45 8.57 6.10 8.17
C GLU A 45 9.83 6.93 8.43
N LEU A 46 10.22 7.82 7.52
CA LEU A 46 11.35 8.73 7.74
C LEU A 46 11.11 9.64 8.95
N SER A 47 9.90 10.18 9.09
CA SER A 47 9.54 11.00 10.25
C SER A 47 9.56 10.20 11.56
N LEU A 48 9.13 8.92 11.51
CA LEU A 48 9.15 8.00 12.64
C LEU A 48 10.58 7.67 13.05
N VAL A 49 11.47 7.34 12.10
CA VAL A 49 12.88 7.04 12.36
C VAL A 49 13.56 8.23 13.03
N ARG A 50 13.30 9.46 12.56
CA ARG A 50 13.83 10.68 13.21
C ARG A 50 13.38 10.80 14.66
N LYS A 51 12.12 10.54 14.95
CA LYS A 51 11.60 10.54 16.34
C LYS A 51 12.15 9.41 17.17
N MET A 52 12.34 8.23 16.59
CA MET A 52 12.92 7.08 17.28
C MET A 52 14.36 7.34 17.74
N VAL A 53 15.15 8.10 16.96
CA VAL A 53 16.50 8.52 17.38
C VAL A 53 16.45 9.39 18.64
N GLU A 54 15.46 10.27 18.75
CA GLU A 54 15.26 11.12 19.93
C GLU A 54 14.73 10.31 21.12
N TRP A 55 13.72 9.45 20.89
CA TRP A 55 13.04 8.71 21.95
C TRP A 55 13.81 7.50 22.47
N LYS A 56 14.75 6.96 21.68
CA LYS A 56 15.55 5.76 21.96
C LYS A 56 14.77 4.65 22.68
N PRO A 57 13.64 4.19 22.11
CA PRO A 57 12.74 3.25 22.76
C PRO A 57 13.36 1.86 23.04
N TRP A 58 14.55 1.60 22.52
CA TRP A 58 15.33 0.38 22.73
C TRP A 58 16.22 0.44 24.00
N GLU A 59 16.31 1.57 24.68
CA GLU A 59 16.96 1.65 25.99
C GLU A 59 16.09 0.95 27.05
N SER A 60 16.73 0.39 28.09
CA SER A 60 16.03 -0.37 29.13
C SER A 60 14.97 0.48 29.81
N SER A 61 13.84 -0.15 30.16
CA SER A 61 12.70 0.51 30.78
C SER A 61 13.14 1.33 32.00
N VAL A 62 12.76 2.62 32.01
CA VAL A 62 13.19 3.58 33.03
C VAL A 62 12.60 3.26 34.41
N GLU A 63 11.43 2.60 34.46
CA GLU A 63 10.77 2.18 35.70
C GLU A 63 10.22 0.75 35.56
N GLU A 64 10.50 -0.10 36.55
CA GLU A 64 9.88 -1.42 36.64
C GLU A 64 8.37 -1.26 36.88
N PRO A 65 7.52 -2.00 36.14
CA PRO A 65 6.07 -1.85 36.29
C PRO A 65 5.65 -2.27 37.71
N PRO A 66 4.74 -1.53 38.37
CA PRO A 66 4.24 -1.90 39.70
C PRO A 66 3.56 -3.27 39.68
N ALA A 67 3.73 -4.04 40.76
CA ALA A 67 3.44 -5.47 40.85
C ALA A 67 1.98 -5.91 40.57
N ASN A 68 1.05 -4.96 40.44
CA ASN A 68 -0.37 -5.19 40.18
C ASN A 68 -0.89 -4.61 38.85
N GLN A 69 -0.04 -3.96 38.04
CA GLN A 69 -0.47 -3.26 36.82
C GLN A 69 -0.95 -4.20 35.70
N TRP A 70 -0.39 -5.41 35.61
CA TRP A 70 -0.68 -6.36 34.52
C TRP A 70 -1.49 -7.60 34.95
N ASN A 71 -2.06 -7.61 36.17
CA ASN A 71 -2.92 -8.72 36.61
C ASN A 71 -4.36 -8.51 36.10
N ILE A 72 -4.64 -9.05 34.90
CA ILE A 72 -5.95 -8.93 34.23
C ILE A 72 -6.93 -10.04 34.65
N ILE A 73 -6.49 -10.99 35.48
CA ILE A 73 -7.31 -12.11 35.95
C ILE A 73 -7.01 -12.31 37.44
N LYS A 74 -8.06 -12.26 38.28
CA LYS A 74 -8.05 -12.80 39.64
C LYS A 74 -8.57 -14.23 39.62
#